data_AF-A0A246U256-F1
#
_entry.id   AF-A0A246U256-F1
#
_cell.length_a   1.000
_cell.length_b   1.000
_cell.length_c   1.000
_cell.angle_alpha   90.00
_cell.angle_beta   90.00
_cell.angle_gamma   90.00
#
_symmetry.space_group_name_H-M   'P 1'
#
loop_
_entity.id
_entity.type
_entity.pdbx_description
1 polymer ?
#
loop_
_entity_poly.entity_id
_entity_poly.type
_entity_poly.pdbx_seq_one_letter_code
_entity_poly.pdbx_strand_id
1 'polypeptide(L)' 'MSKTREDLTITEALRDPLIAMVLRADGVKLDDFKRLLETAAKKREQRASPVGKFLNVIPNNPAAMCSYC' A
#
# COMPACT_ATOMS: atom_id res chain seq x y z
N MET A 1 22.36 4.62 -11.04
CA MET A 1 21.51 3.61 -10.38
C MET A 1 20.54 4.34 -9.47
N SER A 2 19.31 4.60 -9.95
CA SER A 2 18.24 5.09 -9.05
C SER A 2 17.76 3.88 -8.27
N LYS A 3 18.30 3.66 -7.07
CA LYS A 3 17.79 2.64 -6.16
C LYS A 3 16.43 3.16 -5.70
N THR A 4 15.35 2.68 -6.32
CA THR A 4 14.01 2.79 -5.75
C THR A 4 14.16 2.34 -4.31
N ARG A 5 13.96 3.26 -3.35
CA ARG A 5 14.09 2.96 -1.94
C ARG A 5 13.18 1.76 -1.68
N GLU A 6 13.75 0.65 -1.22
CA GLU A 6 12.97 -0.50 -0.81
C GLU A 6 12.04 -0.01 0.30
N ASP A 7 10.72 -0.08 0.05
CA ASP A 7 9.73 0.35 1.02
C ASP A 7 9.85 -0.53 2.27
N LEU A 8 9.95 0.08 3.44
CA LEU A 8 9.99 -0.64 4.70
C LEU A 8 8.64 -1.31 4.96
N THR A 9 8.68 -2.55 5.45
CA THR A 9 7.50 -3.16 6.05
C THR A 9 7.12 -2.41 7.33
N ILE A 10 5.85 -2.54 7.75
CA ILE A 10 5.37 -1.92 9.00
C ILE A 10 6.26 -2.33 10.18
N THR A 11 6.64 -3.61 10.27
CA THR A 11 7.48 -4.11 11.36
C THR A 11 8.88 -3.50 11.36
N GLU A 12 9.47 -3.28 10.18
CA GLU A 12 10.78 -2.63 10.06
C GLU A 12 10.72 -1.16 10.44
N ALA A 13 9.69 -0.44 9.98
CA ALA A 13 9.47 0.95 10.35
C ALA A 13 9.30 1.15 11.87
N LEU A 14 8.66 0.18 12.55
CA LEU A 14 8.50 0.21 14.02
C LEU A 14 9.80 -0.06 14.78
N ARG A 15 10.79 -0.72 14.16
CA ARG A 15 12.09 -1.02 14.75
C ARG A 15 13.17 0.00 14.37
N ASP A 16 12.86 0.92 13.47
CA ASP A 16 13.82 1.92 13.02
C ASP A 16 14.16 2.92 14.14
N PRO A 17 15.45 3.10 14.48
CA PRO A 17 15.87 3.94 15.60
C PRO A 17 15.61 5.43 15.37
N LEU A 18 15.64 5.90 14.11
CA LEU A 18 15.38 7.28 13.76
C LEU A 18 13.88 7.58 13.84
N ILE A 19 13.04 6.70 13.30
CA ILE A 19 11.58 6.81 13.42
C ILE A 19 11.19 6.82 14.90
N ALA A 20 11.73 5.90 15.71
CA ALA A 20 11.45 5.86 17.14
C ALA A 20 11.89 7.15 17.86
N MET A 21 13.01 7.76 17.45
CA MET A 21 13.48 9.03 18.02
C MET A 21 12.50 10.17 17.74
N VAL A 22 12.02 10.28 16.51
CA VAL A 22 11.04 11.30 16.12
C VAL A 22 9.71 11.10 16.83
N LEU A 23 9.18 9.87 16.87
CA LEU A 23 7.93 9.57 17.57
C LEU A 23 7.98 9.98 19.05
N ARG A 24 9.12 9.73 19.73
CA ARG A 24 9.30 10.15 21.12
C ARG A 24 9.38 11.66 21.27
N ALA A 25 10.06 12.35 20.34
CA ALA A 25 10.15 13.81 20.34
C ALA A 25 8.75 14.45 20.18
N ASP A 26 7.89 13.82 19.38
CA ASP A 26 6.52 14.28 19.13
C ASP A 26 5.49 13.75 20.15
N GLY A 27 5.92 12.97 21.15
CA GLY A 27 5.02 12.39 22.16
C GLY A 27 4.05 11.33 21.61
N VAL A 28 4.36 10.74 20.46
CA VAL A 28 3.53 9.71 19.80
C VAL A 28 3.86 8.32 20.34
N LYS A 29 2.83 7.57 20.73
CA LYS A 29 3.00 6.18 21.17
C LYS A 29 3.21 5.26 19.97
N LEU A 30 4.06 4.25 20.16
CA LEU A 30 4.38 3.27 19.13
C LEU A 30 3.15 2.47 18.68
N ASP A 31 2.23 2.16 19.60
CA ASP A 31 0.97 1.47 19.29
C ASP A 31 0.04 2.31 18.40
N ASP A 32 -0.05 3.62 18.65
CA ASP A 32 -0.87 4.53 17.85
C ASP A 32 -0.31 4.64 16.42
N PHE A 33 1.01 4.74 16.30
CA PHE A 33 1.70 4.75 15.01
C PHE A 33 1.50 3.43 14.24
N LYS A 34 1.64 2.28 14.91
CA LYS A 34 1.35 0.96 14.32
C LYS A 34 -0.07 0.90 13.78
N ARG A 35 -1.07 1.27 14.59
CA ARG A 35 -2.48 1.24 14.19
C ARG A 35 -2.77 2.17 13.01
N LEU A 36 -2.10 3.31 12.93
CA LEU A 36 -2.20 4.25 11.81
C LEU A 36 -1.67 3.60 10.52
N LEU A 37 -0.48 3.00 10.56
CA LEU A 37 0.12 2.31 9.42
C LEU A 37 -0.74 1.13 8.93
N GLU A 38 -1.24 0.30 9.85
CA GLU A 38 -2.14 -0.82 9.53
C GLU A 38 -3.44 -0.34 8.88
N THR A 39 -4.02 0.75 9.41
CA THR A 39 -5.25 1.35 8.86
C THR A 39 -5.00 1.90 7.46
N ALA A 40 -3.86 2.55 7.24
CA ALA A 40 -3.48 3.09 5.94
C ALA A 40 -3.24 1.97 4.91
N ALA A 41 -2.56 0.89 5.30
CA ALA A 41 -2.35 -0.29 4.46
C ALA A 41 -3.69 -0.91 4.05
N LYS A 42 -4.60 -1.14 5.00
CA LYS A 42 -5.95 -1.66 4.74
C LYS A 42 -6.75 -0.77 3.79
N LYS A 43 -6.67 0.56 3.94
CA LYS A 43 -7.32 1.51 3.02
C LYS A 43 -6.72 1.45 1.62
N ARG A 44 -5.41 1.24 1.50
CA ARG A 44 -4.71 1.10 0.21
C ARG A 44 -5.15 -0.17 -0.53
N GLU A 45 -5.26 -1.29 0.17
CA GLU A 45 -5.77 -2.55 -0.39
C GLU A 45 -7.21 -2.40 -0.91
N GLN A 46 -8.08 -1.73 -0.15
CA GLN A 46 -9.46 -1.45 -0.57
C GLN A 46 -9.55 -0.55 -1.81
N ARG A 47 -8.54 0.32 -2.01
CA ARG A 47 -8.38 1.18 -3.17
C ARG A 47 -7.65 0.52 -4.34
N ALA A 48 -7.29 -0.77 -4.27
CA ALA A 48 -6.84 -1.52 -5.43
C ALA A 48 -7.88 -1.29 -6.56
N SER A 49 -7.42 -0.55 -7.56
CA SER A 49 -8.22 0.31 -8.43
C SER A 49 -9.51 -0.35 -8.92
N PRO A 50 -10.65 0.39 -8.98
CA PRO A 50 -11.82 -0.05 -9.74
C PRO A 50 -11.40 -0.55 -11.13
N VAL A 51 -10.44 0.12 -11.77
CA VAL A 51 -9.85 -0.27 -13.05
C VAL A 51 -9.15 -1.63 -12.99
N GLY A 52 -8.45 -1.96 -11.90
CA GLY A 52 -7.85 -3.28 -11.71
C GLY A 52 -8.90 -4.40 -11.59
N LYS A 53 -10.04 -4.12 -10.95
CA LYS A 53 -11.20 -5.03 -10.94
C LYS A 53 -11.82 -5.17 -12.33
N PHE A 54 -11.98 -4.07 -13.08
CA PHE A 54 -12.48 -4.10 -14.44
C PHE A 54 -11.54 -4.85 -15.40
N LEU A 55 -10.23 -4.64 -15.32
CA LEU A 55 -9.22 -5.32 -16.13
C LEU A 55 -9.23 -6.84 -15.89
N ASN A 56 -9.51 -7.30 -14.67
CA ASN A 56 -9.66 -8.73 -14.35
C ASN A 56 -10.98 -9.34 -14.86
N VAL A 57 -11.99 -8.53 -15.20
CA VAL A 57 -13.27 -9.02 -15.76
C VAL A 57 -13.19 -9.21 -17.28
N ILE A 58 -12.38 -8.42 -17.98
CA ILE A 58 -12.25 -8.46 -19.45
C ILE A 58 -11.78 -9.82 -20.02
N PRO A 59 -10.80 -10.56 -19.45
CA PRO A 59 -10.30 -11.78 -20.09
C PRO A 59 -11.29 -12.95 -20.09
N ASN A 60 -12.38 -12.90 -19.30
CA ASN A 60 -13.35 -14.00 -19.20
C ASN A 60 -14.58 -13.83 -20.11
N ASN A 61 -14.68 -12.74 -20.88
CA ASN A 61 -15.80 -12.55 -21.80
C ASN A 61 -15.35 -12.64 -23.27
N PRO A 62 -15.60 -13.76 -23.96
CA PRO A 62 -15.23 -13.94 -25.38
C PRO A 62 -15.92 -12.95 -26.33
N ALA A 63 -16.93 -12.21 -25.87
CA ALA A 63 -17.61 -11.16 -26.65
C ALA A 63 -16.83 -9.84 -26.74
N ALA A 64 -15.70 -9.68 -26.02
CA ALA A 64 -14.95 -8.41 -25.96
C ALA A 64 -13.92 -8.20 -27.09
N MET A 65 -13.63 -9.22 -27.92
CA MET A 65 -12.80 -9.03 -29.12
C MET A 65 -13.69 -8.78 -30.33
N CYS A 66 -14.04 -7.51 -30.58
CA CYS A 66 -14.48 -7.12 -31.92
C CYS A 66 -13.25 -7.11 -32.83
N SER A 67 -13.03 -8.21 -33.55
CA SER A 67 -11.88 -8.39 -34.47
C SER A 67 -12.14 -7.88 -35.88
N TYR A 68 -13.17 -7.05 -36.11
CA TYR A 68 -13.45 -6.49 -37.43
C TYR A 68 -13.98 -5.06 -37.29
N CYS A 69 -13.05 -4.11 -37.28
CA CYS A 69 -13.24 -2.74 -37.77
C CYS A 69 -12.30 -2.57 -38.97
#